data_AF-A0A290RWL5-F1
#
_entry.id   AF-A0A290RWL5-F1
#
_cell.length_a   1.000
_cell.length_b   1.000
_cell.length_c   1.000
_cell.angle_alpha   90.00
_cell.angle_beta   90.00
_cell.angle_gamma   90.00
#
_symmetry.space_group_name_H-M   'P 1'
#
loop_
_entity.id
_entity.type
_entity.pdbx_description
1 polymer ?
#
loop_
_entity_poly.entity_id
_entity_poly.type
_entity_poly.pdbx_seq_one_letter_code
_entity_poly.pdbx_strand_id
1 'polypeptide(L)'
;MNASGIGAVRTSTWQKGVVFKEVITDWQPNKQMHYRFDIDPDAIPDDALDKHVKLGGEYFSPLYGGYELSEDKSGNTILTLKTTVQDNTNFGVYSRIWGEVIFQDFHHSLLTLMKNRAEKSLIAAVSYN
;
A
#
# COMPACT_ATOMS: atom_id res chain seq x y z
N MET A 1 1.61 2.15 -14.65
CA MET A 1 0.14 2.08 -14.65
C MET A 1 -0.30 1.93 -16.09
N ASN A 2 -1.21 1.01 -16.39
CA ASN A 2 -1.57 0.67 -17.79
C ASN A 2 -2.71 1.53 -18.38
N ALA A 3 -3.51 2.20 -17.53
CA ALA A 3 -4.64 3.05 -17.89
C ALA A 3 -4.96 4.02 -16.74
N SER A 4 -5.92 4.93 -16.89
CA SER A 4 -6.39 5.82 -15.81
C SER A 4 -7.83 5.49 -15.40
N GLY A 5 -8.12 5.53 -14.10
CA GLY A 5 -9.46 5.31 -13.55
C GLY A 5 -9.72 3.87 -13.08
N ILE A 6 -10.99 3.56 -12.82
CA ILE A 6 -11.44 2.23 -12.37
C ILE A 6 -11.08 1.17 -13.42
N GLY A 7 -10.57 0.03 -12.96
CA GLY A 7 -10.11 -1.08 -13.80
C GLY A 7 -8.67 -0.95 -14.29
N ALA A 8 -8.02 0.21 -14.10
CA ALA A 8 -6.59 0.32 -14.39
C ALA A 8 -5.77 -0.55 -13.43
N VAL A 9 -4.68 -1.10 -13.95
CA VAL A 9 -3.72 -1.90 -13.19
C VAL A 9 -2.46 -1.08 -12.96
N ARG A 10 -2.11 -0.93 -11.69
CA ARG A 10 -0.82 -0.47 -11.22
C ARG A 10 0.04 -1.66 -10.88
N THR A 11 1.31 -1.57 -11.25
CA THR A 11 2.31 -2.58 -10.94
C THR A 11 3.40 -1.91 -10.13
N SER A 12 3.71 -2.46 -8.95
CA SER A 12 4.81 -2.00 -8.12
C SER A 12 5.78 -3.14 -7.89
N THR A 13 7.07 -2.86 -8.06
CA THR A 13 8.16 -3.81 -7.81
C THR A 13 8.86 -3.43 -6.53
N TRP A 14 9.01 -4.40 -5.64
CA TRP A 14 9.60 -4.28 -4.32
C TRP A 14 10.92 -5.03 -4.26
N GLN A 15 11.61 -4.91 -3.12
CA GLN A 15 12.84 -5.65 -2.88
C GLN A 15 12.61 -7.16 -3.00
N LYS A 16 13.67 -7.90 -3.29
CA LYS A 16 13.64 -9.35 -3.54
C LYS A 16 12.70 -9.78 -4.67
N GLY A 17 12.38 -8.90 -5.61
CA GLY A 17 11.62 -9.25 -6.82
C GLY A 17 10.12 -9.40 -6.61
N VAL A 18 9.58 -9.01 -5.45
CA VAL A 18 8.13 -9.06 -5.20
C VAL A 18 7.43 -8.04 -6.10
N VAL A 19 6.42 -8.50 -6.84
CA VAL A 19 5.61 -7.64 -7.72
C VAL A 19 4.16 -7.66 -7.24
N PHE A 20 3.62 -6.49 -6.92
CA PHE A 20 2.19 -6.34 -6.67
C PHE A 20 1.50 -5.78 -7.90
N LYS A 21 0.40 -6.42 -8.30
CA LYS A 21 -0.58 -5.83 -9.22
C LYS A 21 -1.76 -5.32 -8.40
N GLU A 22 -2.13 -4.08 -8.64
CA GLU A 22 -3.17 -3.35 -7.94
C GLU A 22 -4.21 -2.94 -8.97
N VAL A 23 -5.41 -3.51 -8.89
CA VAL A 23 -6.53 -3.19 -9.79
C VAL A 23 -7.37 -2.09 -9.13
N ILE A 24 -7.42 -0.91 -9.75
CA ILE A 24 -8.15 0.25 -9.22
C ILE A 24 -9.66 -0.06 -9.19
N THR A 25 -10.27 0.08 -8.01
CA THR A 25 -11.71 -0.15 -7.78
C THR A 25 -12.48 1.14 -7.52
N ASP A 26 -11.80 2.20 -7.09
CA ASP A 26 -12.35 3.56 -6.99
C ASP A 26 -11.27 4.58 -7.35
N TRP A 27 -11.67 5.64 -8.05
CA TRP A 27 -10.79 6.69 -8.50
C TRP A 27 -11.49 8.05 -8.47
N GLN A 28 -11.11 8.87 -7.50
CA GLN A 28 -11.51 10.27 -7.40
C GLN A 28 -10.24 11.13 -7.33
N PRO A 29 -9.87 11.81 -8.43
CA PRO A 29 -8.68 12.64 -8.48
C PRO A 29 -8.59 13.60 -7.29
N ASN A 30 -7.41 13.73 -6.70
CA ASN A 30 -7.12 14.60 -5.54
C ASN A 30 -7.96 14.32 -4.29
N LYS A 31 -8.63 13.16 -4.21
CA LYS A 31 -9.47 12.80 -3.06
C LYS A 31 -9.23 11.38 -2.58
N GLN A 32 -9.39 10.37 -3.43
CA GLN A 32 -9.18 8.98 -3.02
C GLN A 32 -8.90 8.05 -4.19
N MET A 33 -8.22 6.95 -3.89
CA MET A 33 -8.07 5.82 -4.79
C MET A 33 -8.10 4.53 -3.97
N HIS A 34 -9.00 3.63 -4.33
CA HIS A 34 -9.04 2.28 -3.77
C HIS A 34 -8.67 1.27 -4.84
N TYR A 35 -8.11 0.15 -4.41
CA TYR A 35 -7.70 -0.93 -5.29
C TYR A 35 -7.80 -2.28 -4.59
N ARG A 36 -7.95 -3.32 -5.40
CA ARG A 36 -7.84 -4.71 -4.99
C ARG A 36 -6.46 -5.23 -5.38
N PHE A 37 -5.83 -5.98 -4.50
CA PHE A 37 -4.60 -6.69 -4.86
C PHE A 37 -4.94 -7.87 -5.77
N ASP A 38 -4.16 -8.00 -6.84
CA ASP A 38 -4.17 -9.12 -7.75
C ASP A 38 -2.83 -9.85 -7.59
N ILE A 39 -2.80 -10.76 -6.62
CA ILE A 39 -1.60 -11.51 -6.26
C ILE A 39 -1.67 -12.86 -6.94
N ASP A 40 -0.63 -13.13 -7.72
CA ASP A 40 -0.33 -14.46 -8.22
C ASP A 40 0.63 -15.13 -7.23
N PRO A 41 0.19 -16.10 -6.42
CA PRO A 41 1.02 -16.73 -5.39
C PRO A 41 2.25 -17.43 -5.97
N ASP A 42 2.15 -17.93 -7.21
CA ASP A 42 3.24 -18.62 -7.90
C ASP A 42 4.31 -17.64 -8.43
N ALA A 43 3.98 -16.36 -8.51
CA ALA A 43 4.89 -15.30 -8.95
C ALA A 43 5.71 -14.68 -7.81
N ILE A 44 5.48 -15.09 -6.55
CA ILE A 44 6.21 -14.57 -5.39
C ILE A 44 7.37 -15.51 -5.04
N PRO A 45 8.63 -15.01 -5.00
CA PRO A 45 9.77 -15.86 -4.65
C PRO A 45 9.61 -16.45 -3.24
N ASP A 46 9.90 -17.75 -3.10
CA ASP A 46 9.76 -18.48 -1.83
C ASP A 46 10.62 -17.93 -0.68
N ASP A 47 11.70 -17.21 -1.01
CA ASP A 47 12.63 -16.55 -0.08
C ASP A 47 12.36 -15.04 0.10
N ALA A 48 11.40 -14.50 -0.65
CA ALA A 48 11.06 -13.09 -0.59
C ALA A 48 10.41 -12.74 0.75
N LEU A 49 9.61 -13.66 1.28
CA LEU A 49 8.86 -13.52 2.52
C LEU A 49 9.29 -14.61 3.51
N ASP A 50 8.95 -14.41 4.79
CA ASP A 50 9.12 -15.49 5.76
C ASP A 50 8.34 -16.73 5.27
N LYS A 51 8.89 -17.92 5.47
CA LYS A 51 8.26 -19.22 5.14
C LYS A 51 6.84 -19.38 5.71
N HIS A 52 6.50 -18.62 6.76
CA HIS A 52 5.18 -18.58 7.39
C HIS A 52 4.22 -17.53 6.78
N VAL A 53 4.70 -16.70 5.85
CA VAL A 53 3.97 -15.58 5.22
C VAL A 53 4.11 -15.68 3.70
N LYS A 54 3.51 -16.70 3.09
CA LYS A 54 3.32 -16.67 1.62
C LYS A 54 2.17 -15.71 1.30
N LEU A 55 2.49 -14.52 0.76
CA LEU A 55 1.49 -13.57 0.24
C LEU A 55 0.67 -14.26 -0.86
N GLY A 56 -0.65 -14.28 -0.76
CA GLY A 56 -1.53 -14.97 -1.71
C GLY A 56 -1.76 -16.46 -1.44
N GLY A 57 -1.09 -17.04 -0.44
CA GLY A 57 -1.32 -18.43 0.01
C GLY A 57 -2.47 -18.57 1.02
N GLU A 58 -2.73 -19.80 1.47
CA GLU A 58 -3.78 -20.16 2.44
C GLU A 58 -3.70 -19.46 3.81
N TYR A 59 -2.67 -18.65 4.07
CA TYR A 59 -2.33 -18.15 5.42
C TYR A 59 -2.55 -16.64 5.58
N PHE A 60 -2.02 -15.80 4.68
CA PHE A 60 -2.15 -14.34 4.79
C PHE A 60 -2.16 -13.66 3.42
N SER A 61 -3.21 -12.89 3.14
CA SER A 61 -3.38 -12.24 1.83
C SER A 61 -3.94 -10.82 1.97
N PRO A 62 -3.25 -9.78 1.48
CA PRO A 62 -3.85 -8.46 1.37
C PRO A 62 -4.92 -8.52 0.29
N LEU A 63 -6.12 -8.04 0.62
CA LEU A 63 -7.27 -8.06 -0.28
C LEU A 63 -7.44 -6.71 -0.96
N TYR A 64 -7.45 -5.65 -0.16
CA TYR A 64 -7.75 -4.29 -0.62
C TYR A 64 -6.75 -3.31 -0.03
N GLY A 65 -6.44 -2.28 -0.80
CA GLY A 65 -5.64 -1.16 -0.38
C GLY A 65 -6.24 0.14 -0.89
N GLY A 66 -5.78 1.25 -0.35
CA GLY A 66 -6.23 2.54 -0.83
C GLY A 66 -5.64 3.70 -0.05
N TYR A 67 -5.88 4.90 -0.58
CA TYR A 67 -5.62 6.13 0.12
C TYR A 67 -6.80 7.08 0.05
N GLU A 68 -6.90 7.91 1.08
CA GLU A 68 -7.83 9.04 1.18
C GLU A 68 -7.05 10.30 1.55
N LEU A 69 -7.43 11.42 0.94
CA LEU A 69 -6.93 12.75 1.25
C LEU A 69 -8.04 13.55 1.93
N SER A 70 -7.72 14.18 3.05
CA SER A 70 -8.58 15.13 3.74
C SER A 70 -7.79 16.36 4.16
N GLU A 71 -8.47 17.39 4.64
CA GLU A 71 -7.83 18.57 5.23
C GLU A 71 -8.02 18.58 6.75
N ASP A 72 -6.98 19.00 7.47
CA ASP A 72 -7.08 19.26 8.91
C ASP A 72 -7.62 20.67 9.18
N LYS A 73 -7.86 20.99 10.46
CA LYS A 73 -8.39 22.32 10.86
C LYS A 73 -7.45 23.49 10.54
N SER A 74 -6.19 23.22 10.29
CA SER A 74 -5.16 24.21 9.97
C SER A 74 -4.92 24.35 8.46
N GLY A 75 -5.67 23.61 7.63
CA GLY A 75 -5.53 23.60 6.17
C GLY A 75 -4.42 22.68 5.65
N ASN A 76 -3.84 21.80 6.48
CA ASN A 76 -2.86 20.82 6.02
C ASN A 76 -3.57 19.63 5.38
N THR A 77 -2.95 19.05 4.34
CA THR A 77 -3.43 17.78 3.75
C THR A 77 -3.04 16.59 4.63
N ILE A 78 -4.03 15.79 5.02
CA ILE A 78 -3.86 14.49 5.67
C ILE A 78 -3.96 13.40 4.60
N LEU A 79 -2.93 12.59 4.47
CA LEU A 79 -2.94 11.35 3.68
C LEU A 79 -3.16 10.15 4.60
N THR A 80 -4.29 9.46 4.42
CA THR A 80 -4.61 8.23 5.14
C THR A 80 -4.43 7.04 4.22
N LEU A 81 -3.64 6.05 4.64
CA LEU A 81 -3.51 4.76 3.96
C LEU A 81 -4.40 3.73 4.65
N LYS A 82 -5.06 2.87 3.85
CA LYS A 82 -5.85 1.74 4.36
C LYS A 82 -5.43 0.47 3.67
N THR A 83 -5.40 -0.62 4.42
CA THR A 83 -5.18 -1.96 3.88
C THR A 83 -6.04 -2.96 4.61
N THR A 84 -6.77 -3.76 3.85
CA THR A 84 -7.58 -4.87 4.35
C THR A 84 -6.87 -6.16 4.03
N VAL A 85 -6.67 -6.98 5.04
CA VAL A 85 -5.96 -8.26 4.94
C VAL A 85 -6.88 -9.38 5.38
N GLN A 86 -6.71 -10.54 4.78
CA GLN A 86 -7.30 -11.79 5.24
C GLN A 86 -6.23 -12.61 5.94
N ASP A 87 -6.54 -13.03 7.17
CA ASP A 87 -5.76 -13.95 7.96
C ASP A 87 -6.55 -15.26 8.09
N ASN A 88 -6.00 -16.31 7.51
CA ASN A 88 -6.55 -17.67 7.56
C ASN A 88 -5.64 -18.58 8.40
N THR A 89 -4.68 -18.02 9.14
CA THR A 89 -3.85 -18.81 10.04
C THR A 89 -4.61 -19.17 11.32
N ASN A 90 -4.51 -20.43 11.76
CA ASN A 90 -4.88 -20.83 13.13
C ASN A 90 -3.90 -20.27 14.20
N PHE A 91 -3.08 -19.26 13.86
CA PHE A 91 -2.03 -18.69 14.70
C PHE A 91 -2.45 -17.34 15.30
N GLY A 92 -3.55 -17.30 16.07
CA GLY A 92 -4.19 -16.06 16.52
C GLY A 92 -3.33 -15.06 17.33
N VAL A 93 -2.13 -15.44 17.80
CA VAL A 93 -1.18 -14.53 18.47
C VAL A 93 -0.06 -14.07 17.52
N TYR A 94 0.43 -14.95 16.65
CA TYR A 94 1.56 -14.64 15.76
C TYR A 94 1.12 -13.76 14.58
N SER A 95 -0.06 -14.04 14.00
CA SER A 95 -0.60 -13.23 12.90
C SER A 95 -0.97 -11.80 13.31
N ARG A 96 -1.44 -11.63 14.55
CA ARG A 96 -1.78 -10.32 15.12
C ARG A 96 -0.54 -9.43 15.33
N ILE A 97 0.55 -10.02 15.83
CA ILE A 97 1.81 -9.30 16.08
C ILE A 97 2.51 -8.97 14.75
N TRP A 98 2.61 -9.92 13.84
CA TRP A 98 3.31 -9.70 12.57
C TRP A 98 2.51 -8.85 11.58
N GLY A 99 1.18 -8.96 11.58
CA GLY A 99 0.29 -8.12 10.77
C GLY A 99 0.35 -6.65 11.18
N GLU A 100 0.29 -6.34 12.47
CA GLU A 100 0.42 -4.94 12.92
C GLU A 100 1.82 -4.38 12.65
N VAL A 101 2.89 -5.13 12.96
CA VAL A 101 4.28 -4.63 12.83
C VAL A 101 4.67 -4.39 11.37
N ILE A 102 4.43 -5.35 10.46
CA ILE A 102 4.83 -5.21 9.05
C ILE A 102 4.03 -4.12 8.35
N PHE A 103 2.70 -4.05 8.56
CA PHE A 103 1.90 -3.03 7.90
C PHE A 103 2.12 -1.64 8.48
N GLN A 104 2.36 -1.54 9.80
CA GLN A 104 2.70 -0.27 10.41
C GLN A 104 4.04 0.26 9.87
N ASP A 105 5.08 -0.56 9.82
CA ASP A 105 6.39 -0.16 9.28
C ASP A 105 6.31 0.17 7.78
N PHE A 106 5.54 -0.62 7.03
CA PHE A 106 5.27 -0.39 5.61
C PHE A 106 4.53 0.93 5.37
N HIS A 107 3.41 1.16 6.07
CA HIS A 107 2.64 2.40 5.96
C HIS A 107 3.46 3.59 6.40
N HIS A 108 4.23 3.46 7.49
CA HIS A 108 5.09 4.53 7.98
C HIS A 108 6.19 4.89 6.97
N SER A 109 6.82 3.89 6.36
CA SER A 109 7.82 4.10 5.31
C SER A 109 7.24 4.78 4.08
N LEU A 110 6.05 4.34 3.65
CA LEU A 110 5.36 4.92 2.48
C LEU A 110 4.89 6.36 2.75
N LEU A 111 4.28 6.61 3.92
CA LEU A 111 3.86 7.95 4.32
C LEU A 111 5.07 8.90 4.43
N THR A 112 6.17 8.44 5.03
CA THR A 112 7.42 9.21 5.12
C THR A 112 7.97 9.55 3.74
N LEU A 113 8.01 8.58 2.82
CA LEU A 113 8.42 8.82 1.44
C LEU A 113 7.52 9.86 0.74
N MET A 114 6.20 9.72 0.86
CA MET A 114 5.25 10.64 0.23
C MET A 114 5.33 12.04 0.81
N LYS A 115 5.43 12.15 2.14
CA LYS A 115 5.64 13.42 2.84
C LYS A 115 6.91 14.13 2.35
N ASN A 116 8.04 13.42 2.35
CA ASN A 116 9.31 13.96 1.88
C ASN A 116 9.24 14.46 0.42
N ARG A 117 8.53 13.75 -0.46
CA ARG A 117 8.36 14.17 -1.86
C ARG A 117 7.46 15.40 -2.01
N ALA A 118 6.35 15.44 -1.28
CA ALA A 118 5.41 16.55 -1.32
C ALA A 118 6.04 17.83 -0.76
N GLU A 119 6.69 17.75 0.39
CA GLU A 119 7.29 18.90 1.08
C GLU A 119 8.57 19.38 0.40
N LYS A 120 9.40 18.49 -0.17
CA LYS A 120 10.57 18.90 -0.96
C LYS A 120 10.16 19.66 -2.24
N SER A 121 9.07 19.24 -2.87
CA SER A 121 8.52 19.95 -4.04
C SER A 121 7.97 21.33 -3.65
N LEU A 122 7.38 21.45 -2.46
CA LEU A 122 6.93 22.73 -1.91
C LEU A 122 8.11 23.70 -1.67
N ILE A 123 9.21 23.24 -1.08
CA ILE A 123 10.41 24.07 -0.85
C ILE A 123 10.99 24.58 -2.17
N ALA A 124 11.02 23.74 -3.20
CA ALA A 124 11.42 24.16 -4.54
C ALA A 124 10.45 25.20 -5.11
N ALA A 125 9.13 25.00 -5.02
CA ALA A 125 8.13 25.94 -5.53
C ALA A 125 8.13 27.31 -4.81
N VAL A 126 8.44 27.34 -3.51
CA VAL A 126 8.53 28.58 -2.71
C VAL A 126 9.84 29.32 -2.97
N SER A 127 10.92 28.62 -3.29
CA SER A 127 12.25 29.23 -3.55
C SER A 127 12.37 29.90 -4.92
N TYR A 128 11.37 29.73 -5.80
CA TYR A 128 11.29 30.40 -7.11
C TYR A 128 10.27 31.56 -7.15
N ASN A 129 9.71 31.95 -5.99
CA ASN A 129 8.90 33.15 -5.81
C ASN A 129 9.62 34.16 -4.92
#